data_AF-A0AAJ0CY49-F1
#
_entry.id   AF-A0AAJ0CY49-F1
#
_cell.length_a   1.000
_cell.length_b   1.000
_cell.length_c   1.000
_cell.angle_alpha   90.00
_cell.angle_beta   90.00
_cell.angle_gamma   90.00
#
_symmetry.space_group_name_H-M   'P 1'
#
loop_
_entity.id
_entity.type
_entity.pdbx_description
1 polymer ?
#
loop_
_entity_poly.entity_id
_entity_poly.type
_entity_poly.pdbx_seq_one_letter_code
_entity_poly.pdbx_strand_id
1 'polypeptide(L)'
;MSCVSSAESTSQIKSLELRETRVRPKLCKQKKLALTLLAEWRRSTRPTGTSHQKWDKKVRSEYKDYKHYGKVHNLSYEAYNKYESQLGNTTEQRLTCASLAIQSAEDAFREAEARYSFMTSYSHAFPPVGIEGHINAFKTAAEMGLDAIDCFKRMVGAVKS
;
A
#
# COMPACT_ATOMS: atom_id res chain seq x y z
N MET A 1 15.88 26.38 -19.68
CA MET A 1 16.58 25.45 -18.78
C MET A 1 16.47 26.02 -17.38
N SER A 2 15.60 25.46 -16.54
CA SER A 2 15.50 25.88 -15.14
C SER A 2 16.52 25.10 -14.31
N CYS A 3 17.50 25.80 -13.78
CA CYS A 3 18.48 25.27 -12.85
C CYS A 3 17.76 25.00 -11.54
N VAL A 4 17.28 23.78 -11.30
CA VAL A 4 16.76 23.41 -9.97
C VAL A 4 17.91 23.60 -8.98
N SER A 5 17.73 24.47 -7.98
CA SER A 5 18.81 24.80 -7.06
C SER A 5 19.13 23.59 -6.17
N SER A 6 20.40 23.40 -5.84
CA SER A 6 20.86 22.32 -4.94
C SER A 6 20.12 22.33 -3.58
N ALA A 7 19.70 23.51 -3.11
CA ALA A 7 18.93 23.69 -1.90
C ALA A 7 17.49 23.13 -2.01
N GLU A 8 16.81 23.34 -3.13
CA GLU A 8 15.45 22.81 -3.38
C GLU A 8 15.44 21.28 -3.49
N SER A 9 16.46 20.70 -4.15
CA SER A 9 16.62 19.24 -4.19
C SER A 9 16.83 18.66 -2.79
N THR A 10 17.61 19.34 -1.94
CA THR A 10 17.88 18.91 -0.57
C THR A 10 16.65 18.97 0.33
N SER A 11 15.84 20.03 0.23
CA SER A 11 14.61 20.16 1.04
C SER A 11 13.55 19.14 0.61
N GLN A 12 13.42 18.87 -0.69
CA GLN A 12 12.55 17.83 -1.23
C GLN A 12 12.94 16.44 -0.75
N ILE A 13 14.23 16.10 -0.79
CA ILE A 13 14.73 14.81 -0.27
C ILE A 13 14.36 14.62 1.20
N LYS A 14 14.64 15.62 2.05
CA LYS A 14 14.30 15.54 3.50
C LYS A 14 12.80 15.33 3.74
N SER A 15 11.97 16.01 2.95
CA SER A 15 10.51 15.85 3.01
C SER A 15 10.07 14.43 2.66
N LEU A 16 10.63 13.85 1.59
CA LEU A 16 10.32 12.48 1.18
C LEU A 16 10.86 11.43 2.18
N GLU A 17 12.05 11.63 2.73
CA GLU A 17 12.62 10.75 3.77
C GLU A 17 11.76 10.75 5.05
N LEU A 18 11.22 11.91 5.43
CA LEU A 18 10.28 12.01 6.56
C LEU A 18 8.98 11.22 6.30
N ARG A 19 8.50 11.21 5.04
CA ARG A 19 7.34 10.38 4.65
C ARG A 19 7.69 8.90 4.71
N GLU A 20 8.85 8.48 4.19
CA GLU A 20 9.34 7.09 4.29
C GLU A 20 9.38 6.61 5.74
N THR A 21 9.97 7.43 6.63
CA THR A 21 10.13 7.10 8.05
C THR A 21 8.77 6.89 8.74
N ARG A 22 7.72 7.59 8.29
CA ARG A 22 6.36 7.45 8.82
C ARG A 22 5.63 6.24 8.26
N VAL A 23 5.77 5.95 6.96
CA VAL A 23 4.95 4.94 6.26
C VAL A 23 5.53 3.54 6.34
N ARG A 24 6.86 3.40 6.26
CA ARG A 24 7.55 2.10 6.29
C ARG A 24 7.23 1.23 7.52
N PRO A 25 7.36 1.71 8.77
CA PRO A 25 7.03 0.87 9.94
C PRO A 25 5.57 0.44 9.95
N LYS A 26 4.66 1.28 9.42
CA LYS A 26 3.24 0.96 9.32
C LYS A 26 3.00 -0.17 8.30
N LEU A 27 3.60 -0.09 7.11
CA LEU A 27 3.54 -1.16 6.11
C LEU A 27 4.13 -2.48 6.62
N CYS A 28 5.29 -2.44 7.30
CA CYS A 28 5.87 -3.62 7.94
C CYS A 28 4.90 -4.25 8.95
N LYS A 29 4.24 -3.42 9.77
CA LYS A 29 3.22 -3.89 10.72
C LYS A 29 2.02 -4.51 10.00
N GLN A 30 1.51 -3.89 8.93
CA GLN A 30 0.41 -4.42 8.13
C GLN A 30 0.76 -5.77 7.49
N LYS A 31 1.95 -5.90 6.88
CA LYS A 31 2.45 -7.16 6.31
C LYS A 31 2.52 -8.27 7.37
N LYS A 32 3.09 -7.98 8.54
CA LYS A 32 3.15 -8.95 9.65
C LYS A 32 1.76 -9.37 10.11
N LEU A 33 0.84 -8.42 10.25
CA LEU A 33 -0.55 -8.69 10.62
C LEU A 33 -1.25 -9.58 9.59
N ALA A 34 -1.09 -9.30 8.29
CA ALA A 34 -1.65 -10.11 7.22
C ALA A 34 -1.14 -11.56 7.26
N LEU A 35 0.17 -11.75 7.49
CA LEU A 35 0.77 -13.07 7.63
C LEU A 35 0.22 -13.82 8.85
N THR A 36 0.04 -13.15 9.99
CA THR A 36 -0.60 -13.74 11.17
C THR A 36 -2.03 -14.18 10.87
N LEU A 37 -2.83 -13.32 10.22
CA LEU A 37 -4.20 -13.65 9.84
C LEU A 37 -4.27 -14.83 8.86
N LEU A 38 -3.36 -14.92 7.88
CA LEU A 38 -3.28 -16.09 6.98
C LEU A 38 -2.95 -17.37 7.74
N ALA A 39 -2.01 -17.32 8.68
CA ALA A 39 -1.63 -18.47 9.49
C ALA A 39 -2.77 -18.92 10.42
N GLU A 40 -3.53 -17.99 10.99
CA GLU A 40 -4.73 -18.28 11.77
C GLU A 40 -5.85 -18.85 10.91
N TRP A 41 -6.08 -18.27 9.73
CA TRP A 41 -7.06 -18.73 8.75
C TRP A 41 -6.83 -20.20 8.38
N ARG A 42 -5.59 -20.54 7.96
CA ARG A 42 -5.19 -21.90 7.56
C ARG A 42 -5.33 -22.93 8.69
N ARG A 43 -5.16 -22.50 9.94
CA ARG A 43 -5.32 -23.37 11.12
C ARG A 43 -6.78 -23.54 11.55
N SER A 44 -7.68 -22.71 11.04
CA SER A 44 -9.09 -22.74 11.44
C SER A 44 -9.89 -23.74 10.60
N THR A 45 -10.40 -24.80 11.23
CA THR A 45 -11.40 -25.70 10.65
C THR A 45 -12.75 -24.99 10.61
N ARG A 46 -12.99 -24.15 9.60
CA ARG A 46 -14.21 -23.33 9.53
C ARG A 46 -15.24 -23.88 8.54
N PRO A 47 -16.55 -23.75 8.85
CA PRO A 47 -17.61 -24.34 8.02
C PRO A 47 -17.65 -23.71 6.63
N THR A 48 -17.80 -24.54 5.60
CA THR A 48 -18.07 -24.14 4.21
C THR A 48 -19.55 -23.78 4.06
N GLY A 49 -19.94 -22.60 4.56
CA GLY A 49 -21.31 -22.08 4.40
C GLY A 49 -21.43 -21.08 3.25
N THR A 50 -22.49 -21.15 2.46
CA THR A 50 -22.77 -20.16 1.40
C THR A 50 -23.32 -18.86 1.99
N SER A 51 -22.58 -17.74 1.93
CA SER A 51 -23.08 -16.44 2.39
C SER A 51 -23.83 -15.68 1.29
N HIS A 52 -25.12 -16.00 1.08
CA HIS A 52 -26.07 -15.08 0.43
C HIS A 52 -26.77 -14.21 1.50
N GLN A 53 -25.99 -13.59 2.38
CA GLN A 53 -26.52 -12.75 3.46
C GLN A 53 -26.41 -11.26 3.12
N LYS A 54 -27.47 -10.51 3.39
CA LYS A 54 -27.47 -9.04 3.26
C LYS A 54 -26.45 -8.47 4.24
N TRP A 55 -25.41 -7.82 3.71
CA TRP A 55 -24.41 -7.16 4.54
C TRP A 55 -25.03 -6.01 5.34
N ASP A 56 -24.60 -5.89 6.60
CA ASP A 56 -24.99 -4.77 7.43
C ASP A 56 -24.46 -3.43 6.85
N LYS A 57 -24.86 -2.30 7.46
CA LYS A 57 -24.44 -0.97 6.97
C LYS A 57 -22.93 -0.74 7.12
N LYS A 58 -22.30 -1.27 8.18
CA LYS A 58 -20.88 -1.07 8.49
C LYS A 58 -19.99 -1.84 7.51
N VAL A 59 -20.24 -3.13 7.32
CA VAL A 59 -19.54 -4.01 6.37
C VAL A 59 -19.63 -3.43 4.96
N ARG A 60 -20.79 -2.91 4.54
CA ARG A 60 -20.94 -2.24 3.24
C ARG A 60 -20.12 -0.96 3.12
N SER A 61 -20.08 -0.14 4.17
CA SER A 61 -19.30 1.10 4.17
C SER A 61 -17.81 0.79 4.05
N GLU A 62 -17.31 -0.11 4.89
CA GLU A 62 -15.90 -0.49 4.89
C GLU A 62 -15.50 -1.21 3.60
N TYR A 63 -16.41 -1.98 3.00
CA TYR A 63 -16.17 -2.54 1.66
C TYR A 63 -16.05 -1.45 0.59
N LYS A 64 -16.88 -0.39 0.65
CA LYS A 64 -16.76 0.74 -0.28
C LYS A 64 -15.43 1.46 -0.11
N ASP A 65 -15.01 1.71 1.13
CA ASP A 65 -13.72 2.32 1.44
C ASP A 65 -12.57 1.46 0.91
N TYR A 66 -12.60 0.15 1.19
CA TYR A 66 -11.68 -0.81 0.61
C TYR A 66 -11.63 -0.68 -0.92
N LYS A 67 -12.77 -0.76 -1.62
CA LYS A 67 -12.80 -0.65 -3.09
C LYS A 67 -12.30 0.69 -3.61
N HIS A 68 -12.59 1.77 -2.90
CA HIS A 68 -12.08 3.10 -3.23
C HIS A 68 -10.57 3.18 -3.10
N TYR A 69 -10.01 2.84 -1.93
CA TYR A 69 -8.57 2.91 -1.69
C TYR A 69 -7.78 1.91 -2.54
N GLY A 70 -8.33 0.72 -2.82
CA GLY A 70 -7.70 -0.22 -3.76
C GLY A 70 -7.62 0.32 -5.18
N LYS A 71 -8.63 1.10 -5.64
CA LYS A 71 -8.54 1.79 -6.93
C LYS A 71 -7.47 2.88 -6.91
N VAL A 72 -7.41 3.68 -5.85
CA VAL A 72 -6.41 4.75 -5.71
C VAL A 72 -5.00 4.20 -5.69
N HIS A 73 -4.73 3.17 -4.89
CA HIS A 73 -3.42 2.53 -4.85
C HIS A 73 -3.04 1.91 -6.20
N ASN A 74 -3.95 1.20 -6.88
CA ASN A 74 -3.64 0.68 -8.23
C ASN A 74 -3.23 1.78 -9.20
N LEU A 75 -3.96 2.91 -9.20
CA LEU A 75 -3.63 4.05 -10.06
C LEU A 75 -2.26 4.67 -9.72
N SER A 76 -1.93 4.83 -8.43
CA SER A 76 -0.62 5.37 -8.04
C SER A 76 0.51 4.36 -8.27
N TYR A 77 0.24 3.06 -8.12
CA TYR A 77 1.16 1.96 -8.41
C TYR A 77 1.49 1.89 -9.92
N GLU A 78 0.48 1.97 -10.78
CA GLU A 78 0.66 2.02 -12.23
C GLU A 78 1.41 3.29 -12.65
N ALA A 79 1.07 4.44 -12.06
CA ALA A 79 1.72 5.71 -12.38
C ALA A 79 3.21 5.69 -12.06
N TYR A 80 3.62 5.20 -10.87
CA TYR A 80 5.05 5.12 -10.56
C TYR A 80 5.75 4.10 -11.45
N ASN A 81 5.18 2.91 -11.70
CA ASN A 81 5.85 1.88 -12.50
C ASN A 81 6.05 2.34 -13.94
N LYS A 82 5.03 3.00 -14.50
CA LYS A 82 5.13 3.60 -15.82
C LYS A 82 6.25 4.63 -15.86
N TYR A 83 6.33 5.50 -14.85
CA TYR A 83 7.39 6.50 -14.76
C TYR A 83 8.78 5.88 -14.60
N GLU A 84 8.92 4.87 -13.72
CA GLU A 84 10.17 4.14 -13.50
C GLU A 84 10.66 3.44 -14.78
N SER A 85 9.76 2.84 -15.55
CA SER A 85 10.10 2.18 -16.82
C SER A 85 10.64 3.10 -17.92
N GLN A 86 10.38 4.41 -17.78
CA GLN A 86 10.78 5.46 -18.73
C GLN A 86 11.85 6.39 -18.14
N LEU A 87 12.42 6.00 -16.99
CA LEU A 87 13.27 6.86 -16.20
C LEU A 87 14.61 7.12 -16.90
N GLY A 88 14.93 8.41 -17.10
CA GLY A 88 16.26 8.85 -17.50
C GLY A 88 17.21 9.01 -16.31
N ASN A 89 18.35 9.66 -16.52
CA ASN A 89 19.41 9.76 -15.50
C ASN A 89 19.44 11.07 -14.71
N THR A 90 18.48 12.00 -14.91
CA THR A 90 18.55 13.31 -14.25
C THR A 90 18.10 13.26 -12.79
N THR A 91 18.65 14.18 -11.98
CA THR A 91 18.23 14.35 -10.58
C THR A 91 16.74 14.61 -10.45
N GLU A 92 16.19 15.48 -11.29
CA GLU A 92 14.76 15.82 -11.28
C GLU A 92 13.89 14.59 -11.54
N GLN A 93 14.22 13.80 -12.57
CA GLN A 93 13.50 12.57 -12.89
C GLN A 93 13.56 11.57 -11.72
N ARG A 94 14.73 11.39 -11.11
CA ARG A 94 14.89 10.50 -9.94
C ARG A 94 14.06 10.99 -8.75
N LEU A 95 14.01 12.29 -8.47
CA LEU A 95 13.20 12.87 -7.40
C LEU A 95 11.69 12.77 -7.68
N THR A 96 11.26 12.91 -8.93
CA THR A 96 9.88 12.66 -9.34
C THR A 96 9.50 11.20 -9.13
N CYS A 97 10.34 10.26 -9.58
CA CYS A 97 10.13 8.83 -9.36
C CYS A 97 10.06 8.49 -7.87
N ALA A 98 10.99 9.04 -7.07
CA ALA A 98 11.00 8.90 -5.61
C ALA A 98 9.70 9.38 -4.95
N SER A 99 9.17 10.52 -5.42
CA SER A 99 7.90 11.09 -4.92
C SER A 99 6.70 10.21 -5.26
N LEU A 100 6.62 9.70 -6.50
CA LEU A 100 5.55 8.79 -6.95
C LEU A 100 5.59 7.47 -6.20
N ALA A 101 6.79 6.92 -5.98
CA ALA A 101 6.96 5.67 -5.23
C ALA A 101 6.53 5.83 -3.75
N ILE A 102 6.89 6.93 -3.09
CA ILE A 102 6.41 7.22 -1.73
C ILE A 102 4.89 7.44 -1.69
N GLN A 103 4.32 8.12 -2.68
CA GLN A 103 2.87 8.28 -2.76
C GLN A 103 2.17 6.92 -2.89
N SER A 104 2.68 6.04 -3.75
CA SER A 104 2.16 4.68 -3.89
C SER A 104 2.28 3.88 -2.59
N ALA A 105 3.38 4.00 -1.85
CA ALA A 105 3.53 3.37 -0.54
C ALA A 105 2.50 3.87 0.50
N GLU A 106 2.19 5.16 0.49
CA GLU A 106 1.14 5.74 1.36
C GLU A 106 -0.26 5.27 0.98
N ASP A 107 -0.57 5.18 -0.31
CA ASP A 107 -1.85 4.68 -0.79
C ASP A 107 -2.00 3.18 -0.53
N ALA A 108 -0.93 2.41 -0.69
CA ALA A 108 -0.86 0.99 -0.33
C ALA A 108 -1.16 0.79 1.16
N PHE A 109 -0.62 1.66 2.03
CA PHE A 109 -0.92 1.62 3.45
C PHE A 109 -2.41 1.89 3.74
N ARG A 110 -3.01 2.88 3.08
CA ARG A 110 -4.45 3.20 3.24
C ARG A 110 -5.34 2.06 2.74
N GLU A 111 -5.01 1.45 1.60
CA GLU A 111 -5.71 0.26 1.12
C GLU A 111 -5.60 -0.87 2.15
N ALA A 112 -4.40 -1.12 2.67
CA ALA A 112 -4.16 -2.16 3.66
C ALA A 112 -4.99 -1.94 4.95
N GLU A 113 -5.07 -0.71 5.44
CA GLU A 113 -5.96 -0.34 6.56
C GLU A 113 -7.44 -0.56 6.25
N ALA A 114 -7.90 -0.13 5.08
CA ALA A 114 -9.30 -0.29 4.68
C ALA A 114 -9.68 -1.77 4.53
N ARG A 115 -8.78 -2.59 3.97
CA ARG A 115 -8.95 -4.05 3.89
C ARG A 115 -9.02 -4.67 5.28
N TYR A 116 -8.14 -4.29 6.20
CA TYR A 116 -8.16 -4.81 7.56
C TYR A 116 -9.47 -4.46 8.28
N SER A 117 -9.95 -3.22 8.15
CA SER A 117 -11.25 -2.81 8.69
C SER A 117 -12.39 -3.66 8.14
N PHE A 118 -12.49 -3.78 6.80
CA PHE A 118 -13.52 -4.61 6.16
C PHE A 118 -13.47 -6.07 6.63
N MET A 119 -12.28 -6.69 6.70
CA MET A 119 -12.17 -8.07 7.17
C MET A 119 -12.59 -8.22 8.63
N THR A 120 -12.28 -7.23 9.47
CA THR A 120 -12.67 -7.21 10.88
C THR A 120 -14.19 -7.16 11.00
N SER A 121 -14.86 -6.21 10.33
CA SER A 121 -16.34 -6.15 10.38
C SER A 121 -17.00 -7.37 9.73
N TYR A 122 -16.47 -7.84 8.61
CA TYR A 122 -17.02 -9.01 7.91
C TYR A 122 -16.93 -10.28 8.77
N SER A 123 -15.77 -10.54 9.39
CA SER A 123 -15.57 -11.73 10.22
C SER A 123 -16.37 -11.73 11.52
N HIS A 124 -16.74 -10.56 12.04
CA HIS A 124 -17.69 -10.44 13.15
C HIS A 124 -19.14 -10.74 12.75
N ALA A 125 -19.51 -10.43 11.50
CA ALA A 125 -20.89 -10.52 11.03
C ALA A 125 -21.21 -11.82 10.28
N PHE A 126 -20.21 -12.48 9.67
CA PHE A 126 -20.43 -13.54 8.69
C PHE A 126 -19.50 -14.75 8.85
N PRO A 127 -19.94 -15.96 8.44
CA PRO A 127 -19.06 -17.08 8.23
C PRO A 127 -17.96 -16.67 7.24
N PRO A 128 -16.71 -17.04 7.48
CA PRO A 128 -15.58 -16.39 6.83
C PRO A 128 -15.25 -16.94 5.45
N VAL A 129 -16.25 -17.45 4.73
CA VAL A 129 -16.06 -18.02 3.40
C VAL A 129 -15.57 -16.94 2.43
N GLY A 130 -14.50 -17.22 1.70
CA GLY A 130 -13.88 -16.26 0.78
C GLY A 130 -12.99 -15.20 1.43
N ILE A 131 -12.81 -15.20 2.76
CA ILE A 131 -11.96 -14.20 3.44
C ILE A 131 -10.48 -14.33 3.05
N GLU A 132 -10.02 -15.53 2.66
CA GLU A 132 -8.63 -15.76 2.24
C GLU A 132 -8.20 -14.81 1.12
N GLY A 133 -9.07 -14.60 0.12
CA GLY A 133 -8.79 -13.65 -0.96
C GLY A 133 -8.58 -12.22 -0.45
N HIS A 134 -9.33 -11.83 0.57
CA HIS A 134 -9.17 -10.51 1.20
C HIS A 134 -7.89 -10.41 2.03
N ILE A 135 -7.52 -11.46 2.77
CA ILE A 135 -6.27 -11.49 3.55
C ILE A 135 -5.05 -11.50 2.61
N ASN A 136 -5.08 -12.28 1.53
CA ASN A 136 -4.02 -12.29 0.52
C ASN A 136 -3.85 -10.92 -0.11
N ALA A 137 -4.94 -10.28 -0.51
CA ALA A 137 -4.85 -8.96 -1.13
C ALA A 137 -4.46 -7.85 -0.12
N PHE A 138 -4.74 -8.03 1.18
CA PHE A 138 -4.17 -7.20 2.27
C PHE A 138 -2.65 -7.35 2.38
N LYS A 139 -2.15 -8.60 2.35
CA LYS A 139 -0.72 -8.89 2.29
C LYS A 139 -0.07 -8.26 1.04
N THR A 140 -0.68 -8.45 -0.13
CA THR A 140 -0.18 -7.93 -1.41
C THR A 140 -0.07 -6.41 -1.39
N ALA A 141 -1.09 -5.68 -0.90
CA ALA A 141 -1.02 -4.22 -0.79
C ALA A 141 0.17 -3.78 0.09
N ALA A 142 0.37 -4.42 1.25
CA ALA A 142 1.49 -4.10 2.12
C ALA A 142 2.85 -4.43 1.48
N GLU A 143 2.95 -5.51 0.70
CA GLU A 143 4.18 -5.87 -0.03
C GLU A 143 4.49 -4.88 -1.15
N MET A 144 3.50 -4.54 -1.98
CA MET A 144 3.64 -3.53 -3.04
C MET A 144 4.05 -2.16 -2.49
N GLY A 145 3.54 -1.77 -1.32
CA GLY A 145 3.98 -0.54 -0.66
C GLY A 145 5.42 -0.58 -0.16
N LEU A 146 5.91 -1.75 0.28
CA LEU A 146 7.31 -1.92 0.66
C LEU A 146 8.24 -1.93 -0.56
N ASP A 147 7.82 -2.54 -1.67
CA ASP A 147 8.56 -2.50 -2.93
C ASP A 147 8.70 -1.07 -3.46
N ALA A 148 7.63 -0.27 -3.35
CA ALA A 148 7.66 1.15 -3.68
C ALA A 148 8.62 1.95 -2.78
N ILE A 149 8.72 1.61 -1.48
CA ILE A 149 9.74 2.19 -0.58
C ILE A 149 11.15 1.83 -1.05
N ASP A 150 11.39 0.59 -1.46
CA ASP A 150 12.72 0.18 -1.94
C ASP A 150 13.09 0.90 -3.24
N CYS A 151 12.12 1.14 -4.12
CA CYS A 151 12.30 2.04 -5.28
C CYS A 151 12.67 3.46 -4.83
N PHE A 152 11.90 4.06 -3.92
CA PHE A 152 12.21 5.37 -3.35
C PHE A 152 13.66 5.47 -2.83
N LYS A 153 14.11 4.48 -2.05
CA LYS A 153 15.46 4.47 -1.48
C LYS A 153 16.54 4.37 -2.55
N ARG A 154 16.33 3.58 -3.60
CA ARG A 154 17.24 3.54 -4.77
C ARG A 154 17.33 4.90 -5.45
N MET A 155 16.19 5.57 -5.66
CA MET A 155 16.15 6.88 -6.32
C MET A 155 16.86 7.96 -5.52
N VAL A 156 16.55 8.08 -4.22
CA VAL A 156 17.22 9.06 -3.34
C VAL A 156 18.70 8.73 -3.17
N GLY A 157 19.07 7.45 -3.04
CA GLY A 157 20.46 7.03 -2.95
C GLY A 157 21.28 7.46 -4.17
N ALA A 158 20.73 7.30 -5.36
CA ALA A 158 21.39 7.72 -6.60
C ALA A 158 21.48 9.24 -6.79
N VAL A 159 20.62 10.02 -6.15
CA VAL A 159 20.74 11.50 -6.14
C VAL A 159 21.81 11.98 -5.15
N LYS A 160 22.08 11.20 -4.10
CA LYS A 160 23.07 11.52 -3.06
C LYS A 160 24.49 11.01 -3.37
N SER A 161 24.65 10.14 -4.36
CA SER A 161 25.92 9.54 -4.79
C SER A 161 26.66 10.45 -5.76
#